data_AF-A0A6V7KX39-F1
#
_entry.id   AF-A0A6V7KX39-F1
#
_cell.length_a   1.000
_cell.length_b   1.000
_cell.length_c   1.000
_cell.angle_alpha   90.00
_cell.angle_beta   90.00
_cell.angle_gamma   90.00
#
_symmetry.space_group_name_H-M   'P 1'
#
loop_
_entity.id
_entity.type
_entity.pdbx_description
1 polymer ?
#
loop_
_entity_poly.entity_id
_entity_poly.type
_entity_poly.pdbx_seq_one_letter_code
_entity_poly.pdbx_strand_id
1 'polypeptide(L)'
;IESFWTEPFVFSEMKEYAPTLYSKLSEARLIIFKGDLNYRKLLGDINWDTTTDLVTALQGFYPSNLVTLRTIKADLCVGLAEGKAAELTSKDKDWLINGQWGLIHAAIKNEDN
;
A
#
# COMPACT_ATOMS: atom_id res chain seq x y z
N ILE A 1 -7.57 -10.23 -19.63
CA ILE A 1 -7.16 -9.09 -18.77
C ILE A 1 -8.04 -9.17 -17.54
N GLU A 2 -7.47 -9.11 -16.35
CA GLU A 2 -8.24 -9.14 -15.09
C GLU A 2 -8.93 -7.77 -14.91
N SER A 3 -10.26 -7.72 -14.85
CA SER A 3 -11.03 -6.46 -14.79
C SER A 3 -10.90 -5.73 -13.45
N PHE A 4 -10.64 -6.47 -12.38
CA PHE A 4 -10.51 -5.98 -11.00
C PHE A 4 -9.58 -4.77 -10.85
N TRP A 5 -8.48 -4.72 -11.62
CA TRP A 5 -7.52 -3.62 -11.56
C TRP A 5 -8.16 -2.26 -11.91
N THR A 6 -9.15 -2.27 -12.79
CA THR A 6 -9.86 -1.08 -13.29
C THR A 6 -11.21 -0.83 -12.62
N GLU A 7 -11.64 -1.72 -11.73
CA GLU A 7 -12.87 -1.59 -10.94
C GLU A 7 -12.64 -0.68 -9.71
N PRO A 8 -13.70 -0.18 -9.04
CA PRO A 8 -13.54 0.73 -7.90
C PRO A 8 -13.07 0.03 -6.61
N PHE A 9 -13.03 -1.31 -6.59
CA PHE A 9 -12.69 -2.08 -5.40
C PHE A 9 -11.28 -1.81 -4.88
N VAL A 10 -11.15 -1.84 -3.56
CA VAL A 10 -9.87 -1.81 -2.86
C VAL A 10 -9.33 -3.24 -2.75
N PHE A 11 -8.03 -3.40 -2.52
CA PHE A 11 -7.41 -4.72 -2.64
C PHE A 11 -7.83 -5.70 -1.53
N SER A 12 -8.20 -5.22 -0.35
CA SER A 12 -8.77 -6.07 0.73
C SER A 12 -10.02 -6.82 0.29
N GLU A 13 -10.77 -6.29 -0.67
CA GLU A 13 -11.99 -6.90 -1.22
C GLU A 13 -11.70 -7.91 -2.34
N MET A 14 -10.45 -8.05 -2.78
CA MET A 14 -10.08 -8.92 -3.91
C MET A 14 -10.42 -10.39 -3.65
N LYS A 15 -10.35 -10.86 -2.40
CA LYS A 15 -10.75 -12.23 -2.05
C LYS A 15 -12.22 -12.51 -2.37
N GLU A 16 -13.08 -11.50 -2.25
CA GLU A 16 -14.52 -11.60 -2.46
C GLU A 16 -14.89 -11.44 -3.94
N TYR A 17 -14.41 -10.36 -4.57
CA TYR A 17 -14.83 -10.01 -5.93
C TYR A 17 -13.97 -10.64 -7.04
N ALA A 18 -12.73 -11.05 -6.73
CA ALA A 18 -11.81 -11.65 -7.69
C ALA A 18 -10.97 -12.80 -7.07
N PRO A 19 -11.62 -13.86 -6.52
CA PRO A 19 -10.92 -14.93 -5.79
C PRO A 19 -9.87 -15.64 -6.64
N THR A 20 -10.11 -15.84 -7.94
CA THR A 20 -9.13 -16.45 -8.86
C THR A 20 -7.86 -15.60 -8.99
N LEU A 21 -8.01 -14.27 -9.06
CA LEU A 21 -6.87 -13.35 -9.09
C LEU A 21 -6.11 -13.39 -7.77
N TYR A 22 -6.82 -13.39 -6.64
CA TYR A 22 -6.19 -13.49 -5.32
C TYR A 22 -5.38 -14.78 -5.17
N SER A 23 -5.93 -15.92 -5.63
CA SER A 23 -5.22 -17.21 -5.62
C SER A 23 -3.95 -17.14 -6.46
N LYS A 24 -4.03 -16.59 -7.68
CA LYS A 24 -2.87 -16.41 -8.56
C LYS A 24 -1.79 -15.52 -7.94
N LEU A 25 -2.16 -14.45 -7.25
CA LEU A 25 -1.20 -13.60 -6.52
C LEU A 25 -0.55 -14.34 -5.35
N SER A 26 -1.27 -15.27 -4.71
CA SER A 26 -0.76 -16.04 -3.57
C SER A 26 0.33 -17.05 -3.98
N GLU A 27 0.40 -17.42 -5.27
CA GLU A 27 1.46 -18.29 -5.81
C GLU A 27 2.79 -17.54 -6.03
N ALA A 28 2.78 -16.21 -6.06
CA ALA A 28 4.00 -15.41 -6.25
C ALA A 28 4.89 -15.46 -5.00
N ARG A 29 6.23 -15.42 -5.17
CA ARG A 29 7.17 -15.25 -4.04
C ARG A 29 7.25 -13.81 -3.54
N LEU A 30 6.99 -12.86 -4.43
CA LEU A 30 6.98 -11.43 -4.17
C LEU A 30 6.06 -10.73 -5.18
N ILE A 31 5.21 -9.83 -4.69
CA ILE A 31 4.36 -8.97 -5.51
C ILE A 31 4.89 -7.54 -5.42
N ILE A 32 5.11 -6.89 -6.56
CA ILE A 32 5.56 -5.50 -6.60
C ILE A 32 4.43 -4.61 -7.10
N PHE A 33 3.90 -3.77 -6.22
CA PHE A 33 2.93 -2.74 -6.56
C PHE A 33 3.66 -1.45 -6.94
N LYS A 34 3.28 -0.86 -8.08
CA LYS A 34 3.94 0.32 -8.64
C LYS A 34 3.03 1.54 -8.59
N GLY A 35 3.57 2.64 -8.09
CA GLY A 35 2.92 3.94 -8.17
C GLY A 35 1.84 4.19 -7.12
N ASP A 36 1.30 5.41 -7.17
CA ASP A 36 0.46 5.98 -6.12
C ASP A 36 -0.94 5.33 -6.05
N LEU A 37 -1.58 5.08 -7.20
CA LEU A 37 -2.90 4.46 -7.25
C LEU A 37 -2.92 3.06 -6.62
N ASN A 38 -1.90 2.24 -6.88
CA ASN A 38 -1.80 0.92 -6.26
C ASN A 38 -1.62 1.02 -4.74
N TYR A 39 -0.88 2.03 -4.25
CA TYR A 39 -0.74 2.27 -2.81
C TYR A 39 -2.07 2.68 -2.18
N ARG A 40 -2.84 3.56 -2.84
CA ARG A 40 -4.18 3.94 -2.39
C ARG A 40 -5.12 2.74 -2.31
N LYS A 41 -5.17 1.91 -3.37
CA LYS A 41 -5.96 0.67 -3.37
C LYS A 41 -5.49 -0.37 -2.35
N LEU A 42 -4.19 -0.45 -2.07
CA LEU A 42 -3.63 -1.32 -1.01
C LEU A 42 -4.14 -0.93 0.38
N LEU A 43 -4.24 0.37 0.66
CA LEU A 43 -4.59 0.87 2.00
C LEU A 43 -6.04 1.38 2.09
N GLY A 44 -6.86 1.08 1.07
CA GLY A 44 -8.27 1.45 1.02
C GLY A 44 -8.57 2.94 0.84
N ASP A 45 -7.56 3.76 0.52
CA ASP A 45 -7.70 5.23 0.43
C ASP A 45 -8.27 5.88 1.71
N ILE A 46 -7.98 5.29 2.87
CA ILE A 46 -8.44 5.74 4.20
C ILE A 46 -7.45 6.75 4.77
N ASN A 47 -7.95 7.77 5.49
CA ASN A 47 -7.13 8.72 6.23
C ASN A 47 -6.51 8.10 7.49
N TRP A 48 -5.50 7.25 7.30
CA TRP A 48 -4.73 6.60 8.36
C TRP A 48 -3.84 7.60 9.12
N ASP A 49 -3.59 7.33 10.40
CA ASP A 49 -2.47 7.98 11.09
C ASP A 49 -1.16 7.58 10.41
N THR A 50 -0.25 8.53 10.21
CA THR A 50 1.01 8.28 9.50
C THR A 50 1.92 7.25 10.17
N THR A 51 1.71 6.97 11.45
CA THR A 51 2.43 5.96 12.24
C THR A 51 1.77 4.58 12.22
N THR A 52 0.55 4.46 11.65
CA THR A 52 -0.15 3.17 11.50
C THR A 52 0.75 2.15 10.83
N ASP A 53 0.80 0.92 11.32
CA ASP A 53 1.64 -0.11 10.71
C ASP A 53 1.08 -0.56 9.36
N LEU A 54 1.97 -0.96 8.44
CA LEU A 54 1.58 -1.38 7.09
C LEU A 54 0.60 -2.56 7.10
N VAL A 55 0.83 -3.54 7.98
CA VAL A 55 0.06 -4.79 7.97
C VAL A 55 -1.39 -4.53 8.35
N THR A 56 -1.62 -3.66 9.34
CA THR A 56 -2.95 -3.16 9.69
C THR A 56 -3.57 -2.38 8.53
N ALA A 57 -2.83 -1.45 7.91
CA ALA A 57 -3.34 -0.63 6.83
C ALA A 57 -3.70 -1.43 5.55
N LEU A 58 -3.08 -2.61 5.33
CA LEU A 58 -3.44 -3.55 4.26
C LEU A 58 -4.82 -4.20 4.45
N GLN A 59 -5.46 -4.08 5.62
CA GLN A 59 -6.84 -4.55 5.86
C GLN A 59 -7.02 -6.05 5.50
N GLY A 60 -6.03 -6.87 5.81
CA GLY A 60 -6.05 -8.31 5.51
C GLY A 60 -5.70 -8.70 4.06
N PHE A 61 -5.40 -7.73 3.19
CA PHE A 61 -4.84 -8.01 1.86
C PHE A 61 -3.38 -8.46 1.97
N TYR A 62 -3.19 -9.77 2.19
CA TYR A 62 -1.85 -10.35 2.34
C TYR A 62 -1.67 -11.68 1.59
N PRO A 63 -1.87 -11.70 0.25
CA PRO A 63 -1.78 -12.93 -0.56
C PRO A 63 -0.38 -13.55 -0.51
N SER A 64 0.65 -12.72 -0.64
CA SER A 64 2.06 -13.10 -0.55
C SER A 64 2.88 -11.93 0.01
N ASN A 65 4.19 -12.11 0.12
CA ASN A 65 5.13 -11.03 0.34
C ASN A 65 4.87 -9.93 -0.69
N LEU A 66 4.79 -8.68 -0.24
CA LEU A 66 4.55 -7.55 -1.12
C LEU A 66 5.49 -6.40 -0.83
N VAL A 67 5.84 -5.69 -1.89
CA VAL A 67 6.57 -4.43 -1.85
C VAL A 67 5.81 -3.42 -2.69
N THR A 68 5.69 -2.20 -2.17
CA THR A 68 5.17 -1.07 -2.93
C THR A 68 6.29 -0.07 -3.21
N LEU A 69 6.42 0.31 -4.48
CA LEU A 69 7.36 1.32 -4.95
C LEU A 69 6.54 2.53 -5.39
N ARG A 70 6.52 3.56 -4.56
CA ARG A 70 5.63 4.71 -4.72
C ARG A 70 6.42 6.01 -4.74
N THR A 71 6.12 6.85 -5.72
CA THR A 71 6.26 8.32 -5.59
C THR A 71 5.00 8.86 -4.94
N ILE A 72 5.13 9.67 -3.90
CA ILE A 72 4.03 10.12 -3.05
C ILE A 72 3.26 11.25 -3.75
N LYS A 73 2.01 10.97 -4.15
CA LYS A 73 1.13 11.87 -4.94
C LYS A 73 -0.31 11.94 -4.39
N ALA A 74 -0.49 11.53 -3.14
CA ALA A 74 -1.75 11.58 -2.41
C ALA A 74 -1.47 11.69 -0.90
N ASP A 75 -2.42 12.29 -0.18
CA ASP A 75 -2.47 12.59 1.26
C ASP A 75 -2.49 11.38 2.20
N LEU A 76 -2.03 10.23 1.71
CA LEU A 76 -2.03 8.94 2.37
C LEU A 76 -0.59 8.49 2.60
N CYS A 77 -0.16 8.24 3.83
CA CYS A 77 1.14 7.63 4.14
C CYS A 77 1.04 6.90 5.47
N VAL A 78 1.71 5.76 5.63
CA VAL A 78 1.68 4.94 6.86
C VAL A 78 3.07 4.37 7.12
N GLY A 79 3.31 3.83 8.32
CA GLY A 79 4.57 3.21 8.74
C GLY A 79 5.72 4.19 8.96
N LEU A 80 5.43 5.47 9.15
CA LEU A 80 6.43 6.46 9.53
C LEU A 80 6.73 6.39 11.03
N ALA A 81 7.97 6.69 11.41
CA ALA A 81 8.31 6.89 12.81
C ALA A 81 7.59 8.12 13.37
N GLU A 82 7.33 8.11 14.69
CA GLU A 82 6.74 9.26 15.38
C GLU A 82 7.51 10.56 15.07
N GLY A 83 6.78 11.63 14.80
CA GLY A 83 7.34 12.94 14.46
C GLY A 83 7.90 13.07 13.03
N LYS A 84 8.08 11.97 12.28
CA LYS A 84 8.65 12.04 10.93
C LYS A 84 7.78 12.82 9.95
N ALA A 85 6.47 12.64 10.00
CA ALA A 85 5.54 13.38 9.17
C ALA A 85 5.62 14.90 9.45
N ALA A 86 5.72 15.31 10.73
CA ALA A 86 5.87 16.71 11.11
C ALA A 86 7.20 17.30 10.61
N GLU A 87 8.29 16.54 10.70
CA GLU A 87 9.60 16.92 10.14
C GLU A 87 9.49 17.17 8.63
N LEU A 88 8.86 16.26 7.89
CA LEU A 88 8.69 16.38 6.44
C LEU A 88 7.80 17.59 6.08
N THR A 89 6.67 17.76 6.76
CA THR A 89 5.77 18.91 6.56
C THR A 89 6.46 20.25 6.86
N SER A 90 7.42 20.28 7.80
CA SER A 90 8.21 21.49 8.07
C SER A 90 9.18 21.84 6.93
N LYS A 91 9.69 20.83 6.22
CA LYS A 91 10.62 20.98 5.09
C LYS A 91 9.91 21.28 3.79
N ASP A 92 8.78 20.64 3.57
CA ASP A 92 7.98 20.70 2.35
C ASP A 92 6.52 20.47 2.72
N LYS A 93 5.69 21.50 2.65
CA LYS A 93 4.27 21.40 3.05
C LYS A 93 3.46 20.48 2.11
N ASP A 94 3.92 20.29 0.88
CA ASP A 94 3.23 19.55 -0.17
C ASP A 94 3.86 18.17 -0.43
N TRP A 95 4.69 17.69 0.48
CA TRP A 95 5.45 16.43 0.33
C TRP A 95 4.57 15.20 0.03
N LEU A 96 3.29 15.25 0.45
CA LEU A 96 2.31 14.21 0.19
C LEU A 96 1.73 14.21 -1.23
N ILE A 97 1.84 15.32 -1.98
CA ILE A 97 1.10 15.49 -3.25
C ILE A 97 1.96 15.91 -4.42
N ASN A 98 3.18 16.41 -4.17
CA ASN A 98 4.03 16.97 -5.21
C ASN A 98 4.85 15.94 -6.02
N GLY A 99 4.83 14.66 -5.64
CA GLY A 99 5.52 13.59 -6.36
C GLY A 99 7.05 13.60 -6.23
N GLN A 100 7.63 14.45 -5.37
CA GLN A 100 9.08 14.57 -5.19
C GLN A 100 9.64 13.58 -4.15
N TRP A 101 8.76 13.01 -3.33
CA TRP A 101 9.13 12.05 -2.30
C TRP A 101 8.80 10.63 -2.72
N GLY A 102 9.62 9.69 -2.27
CA GLY A 102 9.51 8.27 -2.59
C GLY A 102 9.41 7.42 -1.33
N LEU A 103 8.66 6.32 -1.43
CA LEU A 103 8.53 5.31 -0.38
C LEU A 103 8.73 3.93 -1.01
N ILE A 104 9.56 3.12 -0.34
CA ILE A 104 9.66 1.68 -0.56
C ILE A 104 9.16 1.03 0.74
N HIS A 105 8.03 0.34 0.67
CA HIS A 105 7.40 -0.26 1.84
C HIS A 105 7.18 -1.76 1.59
N ALA A 106 7.60 -2.60 2.53
CA ALA A 106 7.57 -4.05 2.39
C ALA A 106 6.75 -4.69 3.52
N ALA A 107 5.88 -5.62 3.17
CA ALA A 107 5.25 -6.55 4.11
C ALA A 107 5.70 -7.97 3.72
N ILE A 108 6.54 -8.58 4.56
CA ILE A 108 7.17 -9.88 4.32
C ILE A 108 6.68 -10.87 5.37
N LYS A 109 6.20 -12.04 4.93
CA LYS A 109 5.88 -13.18 5.79
C LYS A 109 7.20 -13.74 6.30
N ASN A 110 7.38 -13.78 7.60
CA ASN A 110 8.47 -14.54 8.19
C ASN A 110 8.18 -16.04 7.96
N GLU A 111 9.18 -16.84 7.59
CA GLU A 111 9.03 -18.28 7.31
C GLU A 111 8.75 -19.14 8.55
N ASP A 112 8.38 -18.54 9.69
CA ASP A 112 8.02 -19.24 10.92
C ASP A 112 6.50 -19.19 11.16
N ASN A 113 5.77 -20.04 10.43
CA ASN A 113 4.56 -20.78 10.83
C ASN A 113 3.96 -21.56 9.65
#